data_AF-A0A529AU63-F1
#
_entry.id   AF-A0A529AU63-F1
#
_cell.length_a   1.000
_cell.length_b   1.000
_cell.length_c   1.000
_cell.angle_alpha   90.00
_cell.angle_beta   90.00
_cell.angle_gamma   90.00
#
_symmetry.space_group_name_H-M   'P 1'
#
loop_
_entity.id
_entity.type
_entity.pdbx_description
1 polymer ?
#
loop_
_entity_poly.entity_id
_entity_poly.type
_entity_poly.pdbx_seq_one_letter_code
_entity_poly.pdbx_strand_id
1 'polypeptide(L)'
;MKVIPHDPALDSTIALLREGYDFIARRCDRLGTDIFATRLMLKRAICVRGASAAEMFYGGNHFTRNGAMPQTTMRLLQDKGSVQSLDDGAHRHRKAMFLSILLAPEQVEDFPRGVARSGRALAAARRDQPVRGGELDTDEIRCAMVGTAARRKEPGGSLP
;
A
#
# COMPACT_ATOMS: atom_id res chain seq x y z
N MET A 1 1.03 -9.06 -34.79
CA MET A 1 1.15 -8.97 -33.32
C MET A 1 1.01 -7.51 -32.91
N LYS A 2 0.14 -7.20 -31.95
CA LYS A 2 0.02 -5.83 -31.42
C LYS A 2 1.16 -5.60 -30.43
N VAL A 3 2.01 -4.61 -30.69
CA VAL A 3 3.15 -4.29 -29.83
C VAL A 3 2.64 -3.59 -28.57
N ILE A 4 3.07 -4.05 -27.39
CA ILE A 4 2.75 -3.40 -26.11
C ILE A 4 3.57 -2.09 -26.01
N PRO A 5 2.94 -0.92 -25.83
CA PRO A 5 3.65 0.34 -25.64
C PRO A 5 4.60 0.28 -24.45
N HIS A 6 5.76 0.94 -24.55
CA HIS A 6 6.77 0.97 -23.48
C HIS A 6 6.84 2.37 -22.87
N ASP A 7 6.93 2.45 -21.54
CA ASP A 7 7.22 3.70 -20.82
C ASP A 7 8.67 4.13 -21.14
N PRO A 8 8.95 5.32 -21.68
CA PRO A 8 10.28 5.68 -22.16
C PRO A 8 11.38 5.72 -21.08
N ALA A 9 11.01 5.74 -19.80
CA ALA A 9 11.97 5.70 -18.70
C ALA A 9 12.77 4.39 -18.68
N LEU A 10 14.07 4.49 -18.39
CA LEU A 10 14.92 3.32 -18.20
C LEU A 10 14.41 2.45 -17.03
N ASP A 11 14.01 3.10 -15.94
CA ASP A 11 13.37 2.47 -14.79
C ASP A 11 12.39 3.45 -14.14
N SER A 12 11.17 2.99 -13.85
CA SER A 12 10.07 3.81 -13.36
C SER A 12 9.86 3.69 -11.85
N THR A 13 10.78 3.09 -11.09
CA THR A 13 10.64 2.90 -9.63
C THR A 13 10.47 4.21 -8.88
N ILE A 14 11.26 5.24 -9.19
CA ILE A 14 11.14 6.55 -8.53
C ILE A 14 9.80 7.21 -8.87
N ALA A 15 9.32 7.04 -10.10
CA ALA A 15 8.02 7.55 -10.49
C ALA A 15 6.88 6.81 -9.77
N LEU A 16 6.99 5.48 -9.62
CA LEU A 16 6.04 4.68 -8.82
C LEU A 16 6.01 5.17 -7.36
N LEU A 17 7.16 5.42 -6.74
CA LEU A 17 7.23 5.90 -5.35
C LEU A 17 6.66 7.32 -5.18
N ARG A 18 6.86 8.21 -6.15
CA ARG A 18 6.36 9.59 -6.10
C ARG A 18 4.87 9.70 -6.37
N GLU A 19 4.35 8.86 -7.26
CA GLU A 19 2.96 8.96 -7.73
C GLU A 19 2.01 7.98 -7.03
N GLY A 20 2.55 6.94 -6.40
CA GLY A 20 1.76 5.96 -5.63
C GLY A 20 0.68 5.30 -6.48
N TYR A 21 -0.56 5.36 -6.00
CA TYR A 21 -1.73 4.72 -6.64
C TYR A 21 -2.03 5.25 -8.06
N ASP A 22 -1.63 6.49 -8.37
CA ASP A 22 -1.89 7.11 -9.68
C ASP A 22 -0.94 6.63 -10.78
N PHE A 23 0.17 5.97 -10.41
CA PHE A 23 1.27 5.65 -11.33
C PHE A 23 0.78 4.93 -12.60
N ILE A 24 0.01 3.85 -12.45
CA ILE A 24 -0.46 3.04 -13.59
C ILE A 24 -1.47 3.84 -14.42
N ALA A 25 -2.45 4.48 -13.77
CA ALA A 25 -3.50 5.23 -14.45
C ALA A 25 -2.92 6.34 -15.34
N ARG A 26 -2.01 7.15 -14.81
CA ARG A 26 -1.37 8.25 -15.55
C ARG A 26 -0.58 7.78 -16.77
N ARG A 27 0.09 6.62 -16.70
CA ARG A 27 0.79 6.04 -17.87
C ARG A 27 -0.21 5.57 -18.91
N CYS A 28 -1.24 4.85 -18.48
CA CYS A 28 -2.29 4.37 -19.37
C CYS A 28 -2.97 5.51 -20.12
N ASP A 29 -3.32 6.59 -19.42
CA ASP A 29 -3.95 7.77 -20.04
C ASP A 29 -3.01 8.47 -21.02
N ARG A 30 -1.74 8.69 -20.63
CA ARG A 30 -0.73 9.31 -21.50
C ARG A 30 -0.43 8.49 -22.76
N LEU A 31 -0.46 7.16 -22.65
CA LEU A 31 -0.16 6.24 -23.76
C LEU A 31 -1.42 5.85 -24.54
N GLY A 32 -2.62 6.28 -24.12
CA GLY A 32 -3.88 5.93 -24.75
C GLY A 32 -4.15 4.42 -24.76
N THR A 33 -3.78 3.71 -23.68
CA THR A 33 -3.86 2.24 -23.62
C THR A 33 -4.09 1.74 -22.20
N ASP A 34 -4.68 0.55 -22.05
CA ASP A 34 -4.86 -0.10 -20.74
C ASP A 34 -3.73 -1.08 -20.38
N ILE A 35 -2.69 -1.19 -21.22
CA ILE A 35 -1.53 -2.06 -21.03
C ILE A 35 -0.24 -1.38 -21.48
N PHE A 36 0.81 -1.41 -20.64
CA PHE A 36 2.14 -0.94 -21.03
C PHE A 36 3.25 -1.73 -20.36
N ALA A 37 4.43 -1.72 -20.97
CA ALA A 37 5.65 -2.30 -20.43
C ALA A 37 6.55 -1.23 -19.79
N THR A 38 7.22 -1.57 -18.69
CA THR A 38 8.17 -0.70 -18.00
C THR A 38 9.22 -1.54 -17.24
N ARG A 39 10.11 -0.88 -16.49
CA ARG A 39 10.94 -1.53 -15.47
C ARG A 39 10.63 -0.98 -14.09
N LEU A 40 10.51 -1.89 -13.13
CA LEU A 40 10.35 -1.60 -11.71
C LEU A 40 11.38 -2.43 -10.95
N MET A 41 12.18 -1.77 -10.12
CA MET A 41 13.31 -2.35 -9.39
C MET A 41 14.25 -3.11 -10.33
N LEU A 42 14.55 -2.51 -11.50
CA LEU A 42 15.35 -3.05 -12.61
C LEU A 42 14.77 -4.29 -13.31
N LYS A 43 13.61 -4.78 -12.87
CA LYS A 43 12.91 -5.92 -13.47
C LYS A 43 11.88 -5.43 -14.46
N ARG A 44 11.74 -6.16 -15.58
CA ARG A 44 10.66 -5.89 -16.54
C ARG A 44 9.32 -6.14 -15.89
N ALA A 45 8.39 -5.21 -16.06
CA ALA A 45 7.04 -5.29 -15.56
C ALA A 45 6.05 -4.93 -16.68
N ILE A 46 4.90 -5.60 -16.67
CA ILE A 46 3.75 -5.24 -17.51
C ILE A 46 2.69 -4.72 -16.56
N CYS A 47 2.27 -3.47 -16.77
CA CYS A 47 1.21 -2.83 -16.03
C CYS A 47 -0.07 -2.89 -16.86
N VAL A 48 -1.17 -3.28 -16.21
CA VAL A 48 -2.49 -3.40 -16.83
C VAL A 48 -3.55 -2.77 -15.92
N ARG A 49 -4.63 -2.25 -16.52
CA ARG A 49 -5.80 -1.77 -15.78
C ARG A 49 -7.11 -2.25 -16.42
N GLY A 50 -8.20 -2.15 -15.66
CA GLY A 50 -9.56 -2.48 -16.13
C GLY A 50 -10.05 -3.87 -15.73
N ALA A 51 -11.36 -4.09 -15.88
CA ALA A 51 -12.03 -5.32 -15.46
C ALA A 51 -11.49 -6.56 -16.19
N SER A 52 -11.34 -6.49 -17.51
CA SER A 52 -10.80 -7.60 -18.31
C SER A 52 -9.36 -7.95 -17.93
N ALA A 53 -8.56 -6.98 -17.49
CA ALA A 53 -7.22 -7.24 -16.99
C ALA A 53 -7.27 -7.99 -15.64
N ALA A 54 -8.19 -7.64 -14.75
CA ALA A 54 -8.41 -8.36 -13.50
C ALA A 54 -8.92 -9.78 -13.73
N GLU A 55 -9.86 -9.97 -14.67
CA GLU A 55 -10.34 -11.29 -15.09
C GLU A 55 -9.21 -12.14 -15.66
N MET A 56 -8.33 -11.58 -16.50
CA MET A 56 -7.16 -12.31 -16.99
C MET A 56 -6.14 -12.62 -15.89
N PHE A 57 -5.93 -11.69 -14.95
CA PHE A 57 -4.98 -11.86 -13.85
C PHE A 57 -5.41 -12.93 -12.85
N TYR A 58 -6.72 -13.04 -12.56
CA TYR A 58 -7.27 -13.97 -11.57
C TYR A 58 -7.98 -15.20 -12.17
N GLY A 59 -8.49 -15.09 -13.38
CA GLY A 59 -9.27 -16.10 -14.10
C GLY A 59 -8.36 -16.99 -14.94
N GLY A 60 -7.68 -17.93 -14.28
CA GLY A 60 -6.83 -18.93 -14.92
C GLY A 60 -5.60 -19.27 -14.08
N ASN A 61 -4.75 -20.17 -14.59
CA ASN A 61 -3.46 -20.54 -13.99
C ASN A 61 -2.28 -19.94 -14.79
N HIS A 62 -2.42 -18.68 -15.22
CA HIS A 62 -1.42 -18.00 -16.05
C HIS A 62 -0.28 -17.35 -15.25
N PHE A 63 -0.48 -17.14 -13.95
CA PHE A 63 0.46 -16.42 -13.08
C PHE A 63 0.77 -17.22 -11.82
N THR A 64 2.00 -17.08 -11.35
CA THR A 64 2.46 -17.57 -10.04
C THR A 64 2.73 -16.37 -9.13
N ARG A 65 2.45 -16.55 -7.83
CA ARG A 65 2.77 -15.59 -6.77
C ARG A 65 4.16 -15.82 -6.20
N ASN A 66 4.73 -17.00 -6.42
CA ASN A 66 6.04 -17.35 -5.92
C ASN A 66 7.11 -16.44 -6.53
N GLY A 67 7.86 -15.73 -5.68
CA GLY A 67 8.90 -14.80 -6.11
C GLY A 67 8.40 -13.48 -6.73
N ALA A 68 7.08 -13.27 -6.81
CA ALA A 68 6.50 -12.05 -7.36
C ALA A 68 6.65 -10.85 -6.41
N MET A 69 6.73 -11.11 -5.10
CA MET A 69 6.84 -10.07 -4.08
C MET A 69 8.30 -9.59 -3.90
N PRO A 70 8.55 -8.26 -3.84
CA PRO A 70 9.86 -7.73 -3.46
C PRO A 70 10.29 -8.23 -2.07
N GLN A 71 11.61 -8.42 -1.88
CA GLN A 71 12.16 -8.94 -0.62
C GLN A 71 11.84 -8.04 0.58
N THR A 72 11.76 -6.73 0.38
CA THR A 72 11.38 -5.77 1.42
C THR A 72 9.94 -5.98 1.87
N THR A 73 8.99 -6.06 0.94
CA THR A 73 7.58 -6.34 1.23
C THR A 73 7.40 -7.69 1.93
N MET A 74 8.12 -8.72 1.46
CA MET A 74 8.04 -10.05 2.09
C MET A 74 8.52 -10.02 3.53
N ARG A 75 9.64 -9.34 3.85
CA ARG A 75 10.21 -9.35 5.20
C ARG A 75 9.54 -8.38 6.18
N LEU A 76 8.92 -7.31 5.70
CA LEU A 76 8.36 -6.26 6.56
C LEU A 76 6.85 -6.36 6.75
N LEU A 77 6.12 -6.89 5.77
CA LEU A 77 4.66 -6.88 5.78
C LEU A 77 4.04 -8.28 5.84
N GLN A 78 4.69 -9.30 5.26
CA GLN A 78 4.02 -10.58 5.01
C GLN A 78 4.61 -11.79 5.73
N ASP A 79 5.91 -11.78 5.98
CA ASP A 79 6.72 -12.91 6.42
C ASP A 79 6.91 -14.04 5.39
N LYS A 80 7.98 -14.81 5.59
CA LYS A 80 8.28 -15.99 4.78
C LYS A 80 7.23 -17.08 5.02
N GLY A 81 6.75 -17.69 3.94
CA GLY A 81 5.76 -18.77 4.03
C GLY A 81 4.33 -18.29 4.28
N SER A 82 4.09 -16.98 4.19
CA SER A 82 2.74 -16.42 4.27
C SER A 82 1.83 -16.98 3.19
N VAL A 83 0.52 -16.99 3.46
CA VAL A 83 -0.49 -17.48 2.50
C VAL A 83 -0.35 -16.79 1.13
N GLN A 84 0.12 -15.55 1.08
CA GLN A 84 0.25 -14.77 -0.14
C GLN A 84 1.42 -15.18 -1.03
N SER A 85 2.36 -15.96 -0.49
CA SER A 85 3.52 -16.50 -1.23
C SER A 85 3.28 -17.91 -1.78
N LEU A 86 2.13 -18.53 -1.46
CA LEU A 86 1.76 -19.88 -1.89
C LEU A 86 0.95 -19.84 -3.18
N ASP A 87 1.00 -20.94 -3.92
CA ASP A 87 0.12 -21.20 -5.07
C ASP A 87 -0.63 -22.53 -4.94
N ASP A 88 -1.60 -22.73 -5.84
CA ASP A 88 -2.36 -23.96 -6.03
C ASP A 88 -2.97 -24.57 -4.75
N GLY A 89 -2.78 -25.87 -4.54
CA GLY A 89 -3.39 -26.62 -3.44
C GLY A 89 -2.93 -26.13 -2.08
N ALA A 90 -1.64 -25.81 -1.93
CA ALA A 90 -1.09 -25.28 -0.69
C ALA A 90 -1.71 -23.92 -0.34
N HIS A 91 -1.88 -23.05 -1.35
CA HIS A 91 -2.59 -21.78 -1.20
C HIS A 91 -4.06 -22.01 -0.81
N ARG A 92 -4.81 -22.83 -1.56
CA ARG A 92 -6.24 -23.08 -1.31
C ARG A 92 -6.49 -23.61 0.09
N HIS A 93 -5.70 -24.59 0.53
CA HIS A 93 -5.82 -25.18 1.86
C HIS A 93 -5.59 -24.13 2.96
N ARG A 94 -4.52 -23.33 2.86
CA ARG A 94 -4.23 -22.30 3.87
C ARG A 94 -5.24 -21.16 3.83
N LYS A 95 -5.65 -20.74 2.64
CA LYS A 95 -6.65 -19.68 2.46
C LYS A 95 -8.00 -20.09 3.05
N ALA A 96 -8.41 -21.36 2.92
CA ALA A 96 -9.65 -21.86 3.52
C ALA A 96 -9.67 -21.69 5.05
N MET A 97 -8.55 -21.97 5.73
CA MET A 97 -8.41 -21.68 7.17
C MET A 97 -8.64 -20.20 7.47
N PHE A 98 -8.00 -19.27 6.74
CA PHE A 98 -8.21 -17.83 6.94
C PHE A 98 -9.68 -17.43 6.76
N LEU A 99 -10.34 -17.93 5.71
CA LEU A 99 -11.75 -17.61 5.45
C LEU A 99 -12.65 -18.15 6.55
N SER A 100 -12.39 -19.36 7.06
CA SER A 100 -13.19 -19.95 8.15
C SER A 100 -13.10 -19.17 9.46
N ILE A 101 -11.99 -18.47 9.72
CA ILE A 101 -11.78 -17.70 10.94
C ILE A 101 -12.26 -16.26 10.78
N LEU A 102 -11.94 -15.61 9.64
CA LEU A 102 -12.15 -14.18 9.47
C LEU A 102 -13.49 -13.82 8.82
N LEU A 103 -14.07 -14.72 8.04
CA LEU A 103 -15.30 -14.48 7.28
C LEU A 103 -16.46 -15.39 7.70
N ALA A 104 -16.35 -16.06 8.85
CA ALA A 104 -17.52 -16.67 9.47
C ALA A 104 -18.58 -15.57 9.70
N PRO A 105 -19.86 -15.79 9.36
CA PRO A 105 -20.90 -14.76 9.46
C PRO A 105 -20.93 -14.05 10.81
N GLU A 106 -20.77 -14.81 11.90
CA GLU A 106 -20.77 -14.30 13.26
C GLU A 106 -19.59 -13.35 13.52
N GLN A 107 -18.42 -13.65 12.93
CA GLN A 107 -17.22 -12.82 13.06
C GLN A 107 -17.35 -11.51 12.28
N VAL A 108 -17.92 -11.57 11.07
CA VAL A 108 -18.17 -10.38 10.23
C VAL A 108 -19.16 -9.44 10.90
N GLU A 109 -20.18 -9.98 11.57
CA GLU A 109 -21.18 -9.20 12.30
C GLU A 109 -20.67 -8.65 13.65
N ASP A 110 -19.86 -9.41 14.40
CA ASP A 110 -19.39 -9.00 15.72
C ASP A 110 -18.18 -8.06 15.67
N PHE A 111 -17.31 -8.18 14.66
CA PHE A 111 -16.08 -7.38 14.56
C PHE A 111 -16.34 -5.86 14.65
N PRO A 112 -17.30 -5.25 13.92
CA PRO A 112 -17.61 -3.83 14.06
C PRO A 112 -18.07 -3.45 15.46
N ARG A 113 -18.81 -4.33 16.16
CA ARG A 113 -19.27 -4.10 17.54
C ARG A 113 -18.09 -4.09 18.50
N GLY A 114 -17.15 -5.03 18.33
CA GLY A 114 -15.89 -5.07 19.06
C GLY A 114 -15.07 -3.81 18.89
N VAL A 115 -14.87 -3.36 17.64
CA VAL A 115 -14.16 -2.11 17.32
C VAL A 115 -14.85 -0.91 17.97
N ALA A 116 -16.17 -0.80 17.86
CA ALA A 116 -16.93 0.31 18.44
C ALA A 116 -16.85 0.32 19.98
N ARG A 117 -16.91 -0.85 20.63
CA ARG A 117 -16.73 -0.99 22.08
C ARG A 117 -15.34 -0.53 22.52
N SER A 118 -14.29 -0.99 21.84
CA SER A 118 -12.90 -0.59 22.11
C SER A 118 -12.70 0.91 21.90
N GLY A 119 -13.27 1.48 20.84
CA GLY A 119 -13.23 2.92 20.57
C GLY A 119 -13.89 3.74 21.69
N ARG A 120 -15.08 3.33 22.15
CA ARG A 120 -15.76 3.98 23.29
C ARG A 120 -14.95 3.90 24.58
N ALA A 121 -14.35 2.74 24.87
CA ALA A 121 -13.51 2.55 26.05
C ALA A 121 -12.27 3.47 26.01
N LEU A 122 -11.60 3.56 24.85
CA LEU A 122 -10.47 4.46 24.66
C LEU A 122 -10.87 5.92 24.80
N ALA A 123 -12.01 6.31 24.22
CA ALA A 123 -12.53 7.68 24.33
C ALA A 123 -12.85 8.04 25.78
N ALA A 124 -13.50 7.13 26.53
CA ALA A 124 -13.80 7.32 27.96
C ALA A 124 -12.52 7.46 28.80
N ALA A 125 -11.52 6.61 28.56
CA ALA A 125 -10.22 6.66 29.26
C ALA A 125 -9.43 7.95 28.96
N ARG A 126 -9.69 8.61 27.84
CA ARG A 126 -9.05 9.87 27.44
C ARG A 126 -9.86 11.12 27.79
N ARG A 127 -11.06 11.00 28.38
CA ARG A 127 -11.92 12.17 28.71
C ARG A 127 -11.25 13.16 29.65
N ASP A 128 -10.41 12.69 30.56
CA ASP A 128 -9.74 13.54 31.56
C ASP A 128 -8.25 13.80 31.23
N GLN A 129 -7.77 13.34 30.06
CA GLN A 129 -6.44 13.72 29.59
C GLN A 129 -6.54 15.07 28.86
N PRO A 130 -5.78 16.09 29.28
CA PRO A 130 -5.69 17.30 28.50
C PRO A 130 -5.15 16.94 27.12
N VAL A 131 -5.96 17.19 26.09
CA VAL A 131 -5.47 17.22 24.72
C VAL A 131 -4.38 18.28 24.74
N ARG A 132 -3.10 17.88 24.63
CA ARG A 132 -2.06 18.85 24.31
C ARG A 132 -2.46 19.41 22.95
N GLY A 133 -3.03 20.61 22.95
CA GLY A 133 -3.25 21.42 21.76
C GLY A 133 -1.89 21.83 21.21
N GLY A 134 -1.16 20.86 20.66
CA GLY A 134 -0.17 21.14 19.64
C GLY A 134 -0.95 21.28 18.35
N GLU A 135 -0.98 22.48 17.80
CA GLU A 135 -1.18 22.64 16.37
C GLU A 135 -0.22 21.64 15.71
N LEU A 136 -0.76 20.65 14.99
CA LEU A 136 0.06 19.75 14.18
C LEU A 136 0.66 20.63 13.09
N ASP A 137 1.83 21.20 13.37
CA ASP A 137 2.58 21.94 12.38
C ASP A 137 2.88 20.96 11.25
N THR A 138 2.26 21.21 10.11
CA THR A 138 2.46 20.43 8.89
C THR A 138 3.95 20.33 8.52
N ASP A 139 4.79 21.29 8.93
CA ASP A 139 6.24 21.23 8.73
C ASP A 139 6.94 20.23 9.67
N GLU A 140 6.41 19.95 10.86
CA GLU A 140 6.96 18.97 11.80
C GLU A 140 6.70 17.53 11.30
N ILE A 141 5.50 17.28 10.75
CA ILE A 141 5.17 16.01 10.08
C ILE A 141 6.06 15.80 8.84
N ARG A 142 6.29 16.88 8.08
CA ARG A 142 7.16 16.85 6.89
C ARG A 142 8.63 16.61 7.27
N CYS A 143 9.14 17.26 8.32
CA CYS A 143 10.50 17.02 8.80
C CYS A 143 10.69 15.60 9.34
N ALA A 144 9.71 15.05 10.05
CA ALA A 144 9.76 13.68 10.56
C ALA A 144 9.77 12.63 9.45
N MET A 145 9.04 12.86 8.34
CA MET A 145 9.03 11.94 7.20
C MET A 145 10.20 12.12 6.22
N VAL A 146 10.80 13.31 6.12
CA VAL A 146 11.85 13.62 5.14
C VAL A 146 13.25 13.75 5.77
N GLY A 147 13.36 13.68 7.11
CA GLY A 147 14.64 13.62 7.82
C GLY A 147 15.44 14.92 7.82
N THR A 148 14.80 16.07 7.63
CA THR A 148 15.48 17.38 7.67
C THR A 148 15.21 18.08 8.98
N ALA A 149 16.24 18.35 9.78
CA ALA A 149 16.12 19.08 11.03
C ALA A 149 15.79 20.57 10.78
N ALA A 150 14.62 21.03 11.23
CA ALA A 150 14.26 22.45 11.20
C ALA A 150 15.06 23.21 12.29
N ARG A 151 15.87 24.19 11.89
CA ARG A 151 16.47 25.17 12.81
C ARG A 151 15.39 26.17 13.24
N ARG A 152 15.08 26.23 14.54
CA ARG A 152 14.28 27.30 15.14
C ARG A 152 14.98 28.65 14.93
N LYS A 153 14.22 29.65 14.46
CA LYS A 153 14.63 31.06 14.40
C LYS A 153 14.12 31.75 15.66
N GLU A 154 15.03 32.13 16.55
CA GLU A 154 14.71 32.92 17.76
C GLU A 154 14.15 34.30 17.35
N PRO A 155 13.07 34.79 17.98
CA PRO A 155 12.54 36.12 17.70
C PRO A 155 13.46 37.19 18.31
N GLY A 156 13.82 38.18 17.49
CA GLY A 156 14.81 39.20 17.80
C GLY A 156 14.49 40.02 19.06
N GLY A 157 15.46 40.08 19.96
CA GLY A 157 15.54 41.12 20.98
C GLY A 157 16.05 42.42 20.36
N SER A 158 15.23 43.47 20.40
CA SER A 158 15.66 44.84 20.20
C SER A 158 16.16 45.41 21.53
N LEU A 159 17.46 45.76 21.58
CA LEU A 159 18.06 46.73 22.52
C LEU A 159 17.31 48.08 22.43
N PRO A 160 17.24 48.89 23.49
CA PRO A 160 18.39 49.33 24.31
C PRO A 160 18.44 48.82 25.74
#